data_AF-K2GXN9-F1
#
_entry.id   AF-K2GXN9-F1
#
_cell.length_a   1.000
_cell.length_b   1.000
_cell.length_c   1.000
_cell.angle_alpha   90.00
_cell.angle_beta   90.00
_cell.angle_gamma   90.00
#
_symmetry.space_group_name_H-M   'P 1'
#
loop_
_entity.id
_entity.type
_entity.pdbx_description
1 polymer ?
#
loop_
_entity_poly.entity_id
_entity_poly.type
_entity_poly.pdbx_seq_one_letter_code
_entity_poly.pdbx_strand_id
1 'polypeptide(L)'
;MAWWKVFLDLNWDWILQENKESFTTTDKNWNYTFDNLEKWNYVIIEIPHQNWNQIKPKKKYDFYLNSWQNVLNFDLENIFIKWKQK
;
A
#
# COMPACT_ATOMS: atom_id res chain seq x y z
N MET A 1 3.93 14.28 8.95
CA MET A 1 3.69 12.96 9.56
C MET A 1 3.31 12.01 8.44
N ALA A 2 4.05 10.92 8.26
CA ALA A 2 3.69 9.84 7.35
C ALA A 2 3.88 8.53 8.11
N TRP A 3 2.78 7.79 8.21
CA TRP A 3 2.57 6.53 8.93
C TRP A 3 1.37 5.82 8.28
N TRP A 4 1.33 5.82 6.94
CA TRP A 4 0.25 5.20 6.18
C TRP A 4 0.55 3.72 6.06
N LYS A 5 -0.43 2.87 6.39
CA LYS A 5 -0.27 1.42 6.24
C LYS A 5 -0.43 1.07 4.77
N VAL A 6 0.53 0.34 4.24
CA VAL A 6 0.51 -0.27 2.91
C VAL A 6 0.65 -1.77 3.10
N PHE A 7 -0.10 -2.58 2.35
CA PHE A 7 -0.07 -4.03 2.48
C PHE A 7 -0.13 -4.75 1.12
N LEU A 8 0.37 -5.99 1.13
CA LEU A 8 0.26 -6.94 0.04
C LEU A 8 -1.02 -7.77 0.24
N ASP A 9 -2.01 -7.53 -0.61
CA ASP A 9 -3.27 -8.27 -0.61
C ASP A 9 -3.08 -9.61 -1.33
N LEU A 10 -3.09 -10.70 -0.57
CA LEU A 10 -2.80 -12.05 -1.08
C LEU A 10 -4.07 -12.82 -1.43
N ASN A 11 -5.23 -12.36 -0.97
CA ASN A 11 -6.50 -13.09 -1.09
C ASN A 11 -7.59 -12.31 -1.88
N TRP A 12 -7.28 -11.09 -2.30
CA TRP A 12 -8.14 -10.14 -3.02
C TRP A 12 -9.40 -9.68 -2.28
N ASP A 13 -9.37 -9.64 -0.95
CA ASP A 13 -10.48 -9.16 -0.12
C ASP A 13 -10.41 -7.66 0.23
N TRP A 14 -9.33 -6.97 -0.15
CA TRP A 14 -9.10 -5.54 0.09
C TRP A 14 -9.01 -5.16 1.58
N ILE A 15 -8.82 -6.14 2.47
CA ILE A 15 -8.80 -5.95 3.92
C ILE A 15 -7.50 -6.54 4.45
N LEU A 16 -6.68 -5.69 5.10
CA LEU A 16 -5.45 -6.15 5.72
C LEU A 16 -5.72 -7.23 6.79
N GLN A 17 -5.23 -8.44 6.52
CA GLN A 17 -5.18 -9.54 7.46
C GLN A 17 -3.80 -9.61 8.11
N GLU A 18 -3.57 -8.85 9.19
CA GLU A 18 -2.24 -8.68 9.82
C GLU A 18 -1.52 -9.99 10.20
N ASN A 19 -2.26 -11.09 10.39
CA ASN A 19 -1.71 -12.40 10.73
C ASN A 19 -1.34 -13.27 9.50
N LYS A 20 -1.65 -12.82 8.29
CA LYS A 20 -1.51 -13.60 7.04
C LYS A 20 -0.85 -12.81 5.91
N GLU A 21 -0.91 -11.49 5.97
CA GLU A 21 -0.44 -10.60 4.91
C GLU A 21 0.70 -9.71 5.39
N SER A 22 1.62 -9.42 4.47
CA SER A 22 2.72 -8.51 4.76
C SER A 22 2.22 -7.07 4.65
N PHE A 23 2.53 -6.26 5.66
CA PHE A 23 2.26 -4.83 5.65
C PHE A 23 3.44 -4.04 6.20
N THR A 24 3.50 -2.77 5.83
CA THR A 24 4.50 -1.82 6.29
C THR A 24 3.84 -0.46 6.49
N THR A 25 4.58 0.48 7.08
CA THR A 25 4.16 1.88 7.20
C THR A 25 5.10 2.78 6.42
N THR A 26 4.56 3.79 5.74
CA THR A 26 5.38 4.80 5.07
C THR A 26 6.30 5.51 6.06
N ASP A 27 7.52 5.82 5.62
CA ASP A 27 8.49 6.57 6.39
C ASP A 27 8.17 8.07 6.39
N LYS A 28 9.00 8.87 7.08
CA LYS A 28 8.85 10.34 7.12
C LYS A 28 8.92 11.04 5.75
N ASN A 29 9.46 10.35 4.74
CA ASN A 29 9.61 10.81 3.37
C ASN A 29 8.53 10.23 2.43
N TRP A 30 7.50 9.56 2.98
CA TRP A 30 6.39 8.92 2.24
C TRP A 30 6.79 7.68 1.44
N ASN A 31 7.95 7.09 1.70
CA ASN A 31 8.42 5.88 1.04
C ASN A 31 8.01 4.63 1.82
N TYR A 32 7.80 3.53 1.12
CA TYR A 32 7.58 2.20 1.69
C TYR A 32 8.38 1.15 0.91
N THR A 33 8.67 0.02 1.56
CA THR A 33 9.44 -1.07 0.94
C THR A 33 8.96 -2.41 1.48
N PHE A 34 8.89 -3.40 0.59
CA PHE A 34 8.72 -4.81 0.90
C PHE A 34 9.92 -5.56 0.35
N ASP A 35 10.69 -6.19 1.25
CA ASP A 35 11.88 -6.94 0.89
C ASP A 35 11.67 -8.44 1.06
N ASN A 36 12.55 -9.23 0.45
CA ASN A 36 12.58 -10.69 0.57
C ASN A 36 11.24 -11.36 0.17
N LEU A 37 10.60 -10.83 -0.86
CA LEU A 37 9.39 -11.41 -1.45
C LEU A 37 9.75 -12.54 -2.42
N GLU A 38 8.96 -13.61 -2.39
CA GLU A 38 9.08 -14.71 -3.35
C GLU A 38 8.58 -14.27 -4.74
N LYS A 39 8.87 -15.09 -5.76
CA LYS A 39 8.31 -14.88 -7.09
C LYS A 39 6.80 -15.13 -7.04
N TRP A 40 5.99 -14.09 -7.26
CA TRP A 40 4.54 -14.19 -7.26
C TRP A 40 3.85 -13.00 -7.95
N ASN A 41 2.53 -13.09 -8.12
CA ASN A 41 1.68 -11.94 -8.47
C ASN A 41 1.25 -11.22 -7.19
N TYR A 42 1.71 -10.00 -6.99
CA TYR A 42 1.37 -9.20 -5.82
C TYR A 42 0.36 -8.13 -6.16
N VAL A 43 -0.49 -7.83 -5.18
CA VAL A 43 -1.39 -6.69 -5.19
C VAL A 43 -1.01 -5.76 -4.05
N ILE A 44 -0.75 -4.49 -4.35
CA ILE A 44 -0.44 -3.46 -3.35
C ILE A 44 -1.68 -2.59 -3.11
N ILE A 45 -2.01 -2.41 -1.83
CA ILE A 45 -3.11 -1.56 -1.37
C ILE A 45 -2.62 -0.67 -0.22
N GLU A 46 -3.09 0.58 -0.20
CA GLU A 46 -2.92 1.50 0.91
C GLU A 46 -4.19 1.55 1.75
N ILE A 47 -4.05 1.71 3.07
CA ILE A 47 -5.16 2.02 3.97
C ILE A 47 -5.18 3.54 4.20
N PRO A 48 -6.17 4.27 3.65
CA PRO A 48 -6.19 5.71 3.78
C PRO A 48 -6.42 6.19 5.20
N HIS A 49 -5.71 7.24 5.62
CA HIS A 49 -5.95 7.90 6.90
C HIS A 49 -7.34 8.55 6.92
N GLN A 50 -7.89 8.67 8.13
CA GLN A 50 -9.14 9.38 8.33
C GLN A 50 -9.04 10.80 7.74
N ASN A 51 -10.00 11.17 6.88
CA ASN A 51 -10.10 12.43 6.13
C ASN A 51 -9.33 12.52 4.81
N TRP A 52 -8.76 11.41 4.35
CA TRP A 52 -8.12 11.33 3.05
C TRP A 52 -8.80 10.30 2.15
N ASN A 53 -8.78 10.57 0.85
CA ASN A 53 -9.21 9.63 -0.18
C ASN A 53 -8.04 9.35 -1.12
N GLN A 54 -7.86 8.08 -1.46
CA GLN A 54 -6.93 7.67 -2.49
C GLN A 54 -7.42 8.12 -3.88
N ILE A 55 -6.52 8.73 -4.65
CA ILE A 55 -6.73 9.14 -6.03
C ILE A 55 -6.09 8.10 -6.96
N LYS A 56 -4.86 7.67 -6.64
CA LYS A 56 -4.13 6.68 -7.43
C LYS A 56 -3.46 5.62 -6.55
N PRO A 57 -3.47 4.36 -6.99
CA PRO A 57 -4.30 3.85 -8.07
C PRO A 57 -5.79 3.93 -7.66
N LYS A 58 -6.72 3.93 -8.61
CA LYS A 58 -8.17 3.99 -8.29
C LYS A 58 -8.65 2.83 -7.40
N LYS A 59 -7.86 1.76 -7.35
CA LYS A 59 -8.14 0.54 -6.62
C LYS A 59 -6.84 -0.08 -6.09
N LYS A 60 -5.99 -0.57 -6.99
CA LYS A 60 -4.78 -1.33 -6.64
C LYS A 60 -3.71 -1.24 -7.72
N TYR A 61 -2.48 -1.57 -7.34
CA TYR A 61 -1.45 -1.98 -8.28
C TYR A 61 -1.31 -3.50 -8.22
N ASP A 62 -1.39 -4.15 -9.37
CA ASP A 62 -0.99 -5.55 -9.53
C ASP A 62 0.28 -5.64 -10.36
N PHE A 63 1.19 -6.51 -9.96
CA PHE A 63 2.40 -6.77 -10.72
C PHE A 63 2.91 -8.18 -10.45
N TYR A 64 3.64 -8.71 -11.42
CA TYR A 64 4.34 -9.97 -11.28
C TYR A 64 5.80 -9.71 -10.90
N LEU A 65 6.25 -10.27 -9.78
CA LEU A 65 7.61 -10.17 -9.29
C LEU A 65 8.42 -11.41 -9.68
N ASN A 66 9.55 -11.22 -10.35
CA ASN A 66 10.52 -12.30 -10.56
C ASN A 66 11.50 -12.42 -9.38
N SER A 67 12.10 -13.59 -9.23
CA SER A 67 13.16 -13.80 -8.24
C SER A 67 14.31 -12.80 -8.45
N TRP A 68 14.78 -12.20 -7.36
CA TRP A 68 15.85 -11.20 -7.34
C TRP A 68 15.55 -9.89 -8.08
N GLN A 69 14.29 -9.65 -8.47
CA GLN A 69 13.88 -8.40 -9.10
C GLN A 69 13.61 -7.32 -8.05
N ASN A 70 13.98 -6.09 -8.36
CA ASN A 70 13.50 -4.91 -7.66
C ASN A 70 12.52 -4.15 -8.57
N VAL A 71 11.38 -3.76 -8.03
CA VAL A 71 10.38 -2.97 -8.76
C VAL A 71 10.12 -1.69 -7.97
N LEU A 72 10.12 -0.55 -8.68
CA LEU A 72 10.04 0.79 -8.12
C LEU A 72 8.85 1.55 -8.72
N ASN A 73 8.59 2.76 -8.19
CA ASN A 73 7.60 3.72 -8.68
C ASN A 73 6.14 3.25 -8.61
N PHE A 74 5.79 2.56 -7.52
CA PHE A 74 4.40 2.30 -7.15
C PHE A 74 3.88 3.42 -6.25
N ASP A 75 3.62 4.58 -6.85
CA ASP A 75 3.22 5.77 -6.11
C ASP A 75 1.74 5.73 -5.74
N LEU A 76 1.45 5.99 -4.46
CA LEU A 76 0.10 6.04 -3.91
C LEU A 76 -0.26 7.52 -3.67
N GLU A 77 -1.19 8.04 -4.46
CA GLU A 77 -1.59 9.46 -4.39
C GLU A 77 -2.88 9.61 -3.60
N ASN A 78 -2.91 10.53 -2.63
CA ASN A 78 -4.07 10.83 -1.79
C ASN A 78 -4.45 12.30 -1.82
N ILE A 79 -5.74 12.60 -1.67
CA ILE A 79 -6.26 13.96 -1.47
C ILE A 79 -6.91 14.11 -0.10
N PHE A 80 -6.59 15.22 0.56
CA PHE A 80 -7.24 15.62 1.80
C PHE A 80 -8.65 16.14 1.48
N ILE A 81 -9.66 15.60 2.18
CA ILE A 81 -11.06 15.88 1.85
C ILE A 81 -11.62 16.97 2.77
N LYS A 82 -11.57 16.76 4.09
CA LYS A 82 -11.97 17.74 5.12
C LYS A 82 -11.64 17.22 6.51
N TRP A 83 -11.39 18.13 7.45
CA TRP A 83 -11.40 17.77 8.87
C TRP A 83 -12.82 17.33 9.28
N LYS A 84 -12.95 16.29 10.10
CA LYS A 84 -14.22 16.07 10.82
C LYS A 84 -14.47 17.32 11.66
N GLN A 85 -15.58 18.01 11.39
CA GLN A 85 -16.08 19.02 12.31
C GLN A 85 -16.39 18.31 13.64
N LYS A 86 -15.91 18.89 14.74
CA LYS A 86 -16.12 18.41 16.09
C LYS A 86 -17.58 18.60 16.51
#